data_AF-A0A820QF37-F1
#
_entry.id   AF-A0A820QF37-F1
#
_cell.length_a   1.000
_cell.length_b   1.000
_cell.length_c   1.000
_cell.angle_alpha   90.00
_cell.angle_beta   90.00
_cell.angle_gamma   90.00
#
_symmetry.space_group_name_H-M   'P 1'
#
loop_
_entity.id
_entity.type
_entity.pdbx_description
1 polymer ?
#
loop_
_entity_poly.entity_id
_entity_poly.type
_entity_poly.pdbx_seq_one_letter_code
_entity_poly.pdbx_strand_id
1 'polypeptide(L)'
;MPSQSSSTSYILLLKSITKYLYQIGGPILICIGSISCILSLIVFTKKSLRKNPCSLYFISYNIANLTLMYSSILTVTLSAGYGVSPSAYNLAFCRYNLYMAILIDILSSSYLVLASIDR
;
A
#
# COMPACT_ATOMS: atom_id res chain seq x y z
N MET A 1 -43.93 4.61 -2.93
CA MET A 1 -42.64 4.02 -2.48
C MET A 1 -41.76 3.61 -3.68
N PRO A 2 -41.14 4.55 -4.44
CA PRO A 2 -40.27 4.20 -5.58
C PRO A 2 -38.77 4.52 -5.39
N SER A 3 -38.34 5.04 -4.23
CA SER A 3 -36.98 5.56 -4.03
C SER A 3 -35.90 4.51 -3.71
N GLN A 4 -36.27 3.27 -3.33
CA GLN A 4 -35.29 2.22 -2.97
C GLN A 4 -34.62 1.54 -4.17
N SER A 5 -35.27 1.48 -5.34
CA SER A 5 -34.73 0.79 -6.53
C SER A 5 -33.57 1.57 -7.17
N SER A 6 -33.66 2.90 -7.19
CA SER A 6 -32.60 3.78 -7.70
C SER A 6 -31.35 3.69 -6.83
N SER A 7 -31.48 3.79 -5.51
CA SER A 7 -30.34 3.69 -4.57
C SER A 7 -29.60 2.35 -4.69
N THR A 8 -30.33 1.25 -4.88
CA THR A 8 -29.73 -0.09 -5.02
C THR A 8 -28.90 -0.21 -6.30
N SER A 9 -29.38 0.39 -7.40
CA SER A 9 -28.68 0.42 -8.68
C SER A 9 -27.34 1.17 -8.60
N TYR A 10 -27.29 2.31 -7.90
CA TYR A 10 -26.04 3.05 -7.69
C TYR A 10 -25.02 2.27 -6.85
N ILE A 11 -25.47 1.58 -5.79
CA ILE A 11 -24.61 0.74 -4.95
C ILE A 11 -23.99 -0.40 -5.77
N LEU A 12 -24.77 -1.03 -6.66
CA LEU A 12 -24.28 -2.10 -7.55
C LEU A 12 -23.27 -1.57 -8.57
N LEU A 13 -23.53 -0.40 -9.15
CA LEU A 13 -22.61 0.24 -10.09
C LEU A 13 -21.26 0.56 -9.42
N LEU A 14 -21.28 1.18 -8.24
CA LEU A 14 -20.06 1.47 -7.47
C LEU A 14 -19.29 0.18 -7.15
N LYS A 15 -19.95 -0.86 -6.65
CA LYS A 15 -19.30 -2.14 -6.35
C LYS A 15 -18.63 -2.74 -7.58
N SER A 16 -19.27 -2.67 -8.75
CA SER A 16 -18.71 -3.19 -9.99
C SER A 16 -17.47 -2.41 -10.43
N ILE A 17 -17.53 -1.07 -10.39
CA ILE A 17 -16.39 -0.19 -10.71
C ILE A 17 -15.22 -0.47 -9.77
N THR A 18 -15.47 -0.51 -8.46
CA THR A 18 -14.46 -0.79 -7.44
C THR A 18 -13.81 -2.16 -7.67
N LYS A 19 -14.61 -3.19 -8.01
CA LYS A 19 -14.10 -4.53 -8.31
C LYS A 19 -13.14 -4.51 -9.50
N TYR A 20 -13.54 -3.93 -10.63
CA TYR A 20 -12.69 -3.83 -11.82
C TYR A 20 -11.40 -3.04 -11.54
N LEU A 21 -11.52 -1.94 -10.80
CA LEU A 21 -10.40 -1.08 -10.45
C LEU A 21 -9.36 -1.81 -9.57
N TYR A 22 -9.79 -2.59 -8.59
CA TYR A 22 -8.86 -3.38 -7.78
C TYR A 22 -8.33 -4.62 -8.50
N GLN A 23 -9.15 -5.26 -9.33
CA GLN A 23 -8.74 -6.46 -10.05
C GLN A 23 -7.66 -6.18 -11.10
N ILE A 24 -7.68 -5.00 -11.73
CA ILE A 24 -6.66 -4.57 -12.72
C ILE A 24 -5.62 -3.66 -12.07
N GLY A 25 -6.06 -2.65 -11.31
CA GLY A 25 -5.18 -1.66 -10.69
C GLY A 25 -4.31 -2.24 -9.59
N GLY A 26 -4.83 -3.17 -8.78
CA GLY A 26 -4.08 -3.85 -7.72
C GLY A 26 -2.79 -4.53 -8.21
N PRO A 27 -2.85 -5.48 -9.16
CA PRO A 27 -1.65 -6.15 -9.67
C PRO A 27 -0.70 -5.20 -10.42
N ILE A 28 -1.23 -4.23 -11.18
CA ILE A 28 -0.39 -3.22 -11.84
C ILE A 28 0.39 -2.43 -10.80
N LEU A 29 -0.29 -1.98 -9.74
CA LEU A 29 0.34 -1.24 -8.66
C LEU A 29 1.44 -2.10 -8.06
N ILE A 30 1.15 -3.35 -7.64
CA ILE A 30 2.11 -4.32 -7.08
C ILE A 30 3.34 -4.48 -7.98
N CYS A 31 3.16 -4.70 -9.28
CA CYS A 31 4.27 -4.84 -10.22
C CYS A 31 5.13 -3.57 -10.27
N ILE A 32 4.51 -2.40 -10.45
CA ILE A 32 5.24 -1.13 -10.54
C ILE A 32 5.97 -0.82 -9.23
N GLY A 33 5.30 -0.92 -8.08
CA GLY A 33 5.94 -0.60 -6.79
C GLY A 33 7.03 -1.60 -6.40
N SER A 34 6.92 -2.87 -6.81
CA SER A 34 8.01 -3.84 -6.67
C SER A 34 9.24 -3.40 -7.46
N ILE A 35 9.04 -3.01 -8.73
CA ILE A 35 10.11 -2.51 -9.60
C ILE A 35 10.74 -1.24 -9.00
N SER A 36 9.92 -0.30 -8.53
CA SER A 36 10.38 0.93 -7.88
C SER A 36 11.21 0.67 -6.62
N CYS A 37 10.82 -0.30 -5.78
CA CYS A 37 11.59 -0.69 -4.60
C CYS A 37 12.93 -1.33 -4.98
N ILE A 38 12.96 -2.22 -5.98
CA ILE A 38 14.19 -2.86 -6.44
C ILE A 38 15.17 -1.81 -6.98
N LEU A 39 14.69 -0.90 -7.84
CA LEU A 39 15.50 0.21 -8.35
C LEU A 39 16.03 1.09 -7.22
N SER A 40 15.19 1.44 -6.26
CA SER A 40 15.59 2.25 -5.09
C SER A 40 16.66 1.54 -4.26
N LEU A 41 16.48 0.25 -3.98
CA LEU A 41 17.50 -0.56 -3.29
C LEU A 41 18.83 -0.59 -4.05
N ILE A 42 18.81 -0.76 -5.37
CA ILE A 42 20.03 -0.76 -6.20
C ILE A 42 20.74 0.59 -6.11
N VAL A 43 19.99 1.70 -6.21
CA VAL A 43 20.55 3.06 -6.13
C VAL A 43 21.17 3.32 -4.76
N PHE A 44 20.47 2.99 -3.67
CA PHE A 44 20.95 3.25 -2.31
C PHE A 44 22.01 2.26 -1.81
N THR A 45 22.10 1.06 -2.39
CA THR A 45 23.16 0.08 -2.08
C THR A 45 24.52 0.49 -2.67
N LYS A 46 24.54 1.42 -3.63
CA LYS A 46 25.76 1.91 -4.25
C LYS A 46 26.68 2.52 -3.19
N LYS A 47 27.94 2.06 -3.14
CA LYS A 47 28.94 2.36 -2.09
C LYS A 47 29.17 3.86 -1.84
N SER A 48 28.83 4.70 -2.82
CA SER A 48 28.94 6.17 -2.77
C SER A 48 27.93 6.85 -1.84
N LEU A 49 26.78 6.23 -1.53
CA LEU A 49 25.68 6.86 -0.77
C LEU A 49 25.58 6.40 0.69
N ARG A 50 26.25 5.28 1.06
CA ARG A 50 26.29 4.75 2.44
C ARG A 50 26.97 5.67 3.47
N LYS A 51 27.62 6.75 3.04
CA LYS A 51 28.22 7.74 3.95
C LYS A 51 27.20 8.73 4.52
N ASN A 52 26.05 8.90 3.86
CA ASN A 52 25.05 9.88 4.28
C ASN A 52 23.89 9.21 5.03
N PRO A 53 23.51 9.71 6.21
CA PRO A 53 22.37 9.19 6.97
C PRO A 53 21.06 9.29 6.17
N CYS A 54 20.90 10.31 5.31
CA CYS A 54 19.78 10.43 4.35
C CYS A 54 19.54 9.17 3.51
N SER A 55 20.60 8.49 3.05
CA SER A 55 20.46 7.27 2.24
C SER A 55 19.88 6.11 3.06
N LEU A 56 20.15 6.08 4.37
CA LEU A 56 19.68 5.02 5.26
C LEU A 56 18.19 5.20 5.57
N TYR A 57 17.75 6.45 5.78
CA TYR A 57 16.32 6.79 5.91
C TYR A 57 15.52 6.42 4.65
N PHE A 58 16.08 6.68 3.46
CA PHE A 58 15.43 6.31 2.20
C PHE A 58 15.32 4.79 1.97
N ILE A 59 16.29 4.01 2.46
CA ILE A 59 16.20 2.54 2.45
C ILE A 59 15.09 2.07 3.39
N SER A 60 15.06 2.58 4.63
CA SER A 60 14.02 2.24 5.61
C SER A 60 12.61 2.60 5.09
N TYR A 61 12.48 3.76 4.45
CA TYR A 61 11.26 4.19 3.77
C TYR A 61 10.81 3.22 2.67
N ASN A 62 11.74 2.75 1.84
CA ASN A 62 11.42 1.78 0.78
C ASN A 62 10.97 0.43 1.35
N ILE A 63 11.63 -0.07 2.40
CA ILE A 63 11.26 -1.32 3.06
C ILE A 63 9.86 -1.20 3.69
N ALA A 64 9.57 -0.08 4.34
CA ALA A 64 8.26 0.21 4.89
C ALA A 64 7.19 0.22 3.78
N ASN A 65 7.42 0.97 2.69
CA ASN A 65 6.48 0.99 1.57
C ASN A 65 6.26 -0.37 0.92
N LEU A 66 7.31 -1.19 0.75
CA LEU A 66 7.17 -2.56 0.25
C LEU A 66 6.28 -3.39 1.19
N THR A 67 6.50 -3.29 2.49
CA THR A 67 5.72 -4.02 3.51
C THR A 67 4.25 -3.61 3.45
N LEU A 68 3.94 -2.31 3.37
CA LEU A 68 2.58 -1.80 3.24
C LEU A 68 1.90 -2.29 1.96
N MET A 69 2.66 -2.34 0.87
CA MET A 69 2.16 -2.77 -0.41
C MET A 69 1.74 -4.24 -0.40
N TYR A 70 2.57 -5.11 0.18
CA TYR A 70 2.26 -6.52 0.33
C TYR A 70 1.21 -6.80 1.40
N SER A 71 1.14 -6.00 2.46
CA SER A 71 0.15 -6.22 3.53
C SER A 71 -1.20 -5.63 3.19
N SER A 72 -1.27 -4.35 2.81
CA SER A 72 -2.53 -3.61 2.60
C SER A 72 -3.06 -3.76 1.18
N ILE A 73 -2.25 -3.48 0.15
CA ILE A 73 -2.75 -3.47 -1.24
C ILE A 73 -3.09 -4.88 -1.70
N LEU A 74 -2.27 -5.89 -1.36
CA LEU A 74 -2.58 -7.28 -1.69
C LEU A 74 -3.88 -7.75 -1.01
N THR A 75 -4.05 -7.43 0.27
CA THR A 75 -5.25 -7.80 1.05
C THR A 75 -6.51 -7.12 0.50
N VAL A 76 -6.43 -5.82 0.18
CA VAL A 76 -7.54 -5.08 -0.42
C VAL A 76 -7.84 -5.60 -1.83
N THR A 77 -6.82 -5.93 -2.62
CA THR A 77 -7.00 -6.50 -3.97
C THR A 77 -7.70 -7.87 -3.91
N LEU A 78 -7.31 -8.74 -2.97
CA LEU A 78 -7.99 -10.02 -2.74
C LEU A 78 -9.43 -9.83 -2.26
N SER A 79 -9.65 -8.91 -1.31
CA SER A 79 -10.96 -8.70 -0.71
C SER A 79 -11.95 -8.01 -1.66
N ALA A 80 -11.53 -6.93 -2.32
CA ALA A 80 -12.40 -6.11 -3.16
C ALA A 80 -12.46 -6.62 -4.61
N GLY A 81 -11.37 -7.20 -5.14
CA GLY A 81 -11.31 -7.73 -6.50
C GLY A 81 -11.81 -9.16 -6.61
N TYR A 82 -11.36 -10.05 -5.73
CA TYR A 82 -11.65 -11.50 -5.79
C TYR A 82 -12.70 -11.98 -4.79
N GLY A 83 -13.16 -11.11 -3.88
CA GLY A 83 -14.15 -11.46 -2.86
C GLY A 83 -13.61 -12.37 -1.75
N VAL A 84 -12.29 -12.58 -1.69
CA VAL A 84 -11.64 -13.36 -0.64
C VAL A 84 -11.15 -12.39 0.42
N SER A 85 -11.79 -12.38 1.58
CA SER A 85 -11.50 -11.47 2.68
C SER A 85 -10.64 -12.16 3.76
N PRO A 86 -9.31 -12.29 3.61
CA PRO A 86 -8.45 -12.91 4.63
C PRO A 86 -8.56 -12.22 6.00
N SER A 87 -8.87 -10.91 6.01
CA SER A 87 -9.19 -10.15 7.21
C SER A 87 -10.46 -10.60 7.94
N ALA A 88 -11.43 -11.18 7.24
CA ALA A 88 -12.64 -11.74 7.83
C ALA A 88 -12.40 -13.12 8.44
N TYR A 89 -11.41 -13.86 7.92
CA TYR A 89 -11.04 -15.18 8.44
C TYR A 89 -10.14 -15.08 9.68
N ASN A 90 -9.34 -14.02 9.82
CA ASN A 90 -8.41 -13.88 10.94
C ASN A 90 -8.36 -12.45 11.51
N LEU A 91 -8.91 -12.28 12.72
CA LEU A 91 -8.94 -11.00 13.44
C LEU A 91 -7.52 -10.46 13.73
N ALA A 92 -6.57 -11.34 14.01
CA ALA A 92 -5.18 -10.94 14.27
C ALA A 92 -4.54 -10.34 13.01
N PHE A 93 -4.81 -10.92 11.84
CA PHE A 93 -4.34 -10.40 10.56
C PHE A 93 -4.94 -9.02 10.25
N CYS A 94 -6.23 -8.84 10.52
CA CYS A 94 -6.89 -7.54 10.37
C CYS A 94 -6.24 -6.45 11.23
N ARG A 95 -5.99 -6.75 12.53
CA ARG A 95 -5.32 -5.82 13.45
C ARG A 95 -3.89 -5.51 13.02
N TYR A 96 -3.15 -6.54 12.61
CA TYR A 96 -1.79 -6.38 12.09
C TYR A 96 -1.75 -5.44 10.89
N ASN A 97 -2.67 -5.63 9.94
CA ASN A 97 -2.72 -4.81 8.74
C ASN A 97 -3.05 -3.34 9.03
N LEU A 98 -4.04 -3.09 9.90
CA LEU A 98 -4.40 -1.74 10.32
C LEU A 98 -3.25 -1.05 11.06
N TYR A 99 -2.59 -1.78 11.96
CA TYR A 99 -1.43 -1.27 12.70
C TYR A 99 -0.27 -0.92 11.75
N MET A 100 0.08 -1.83 10.83
CA MET A 100 1.13 -1.59 9.85
C MET A 100 0.81 -0.41 8.93
N ALA A 101 -0.46 -0.24 8.51
CA ALA A 101 -0.87 0.89 7.70
C ALA A 101 -0.62 2.23 8.40
N ILE A 102 -1.06 2.37 9.66
CA ILE A 102 -0.88 3.59 10.45
C ILE A 102 0.60 3.84 10.74
N LEU A 103 1.32 2.79 11.15
CA LEU A 103 2.73 2.90 11.50
C LEU A 103 3.56 3.36 10.29
N ILE A 104 3.33 2.79 9.11
CA ILE A 104 4.07 3.13 7.90
C ILE A 104 3.72 4.53 7.40
N ASP A 105 2.48 5.00 7.55
CA ASP A 105 2.10 6.37 7.18
C ASP A 105 2.84 7.42 8.02
N ILE A 106 2.97 7.17 9.33
CA ILE A 106 3.73 8.00 10.25
C ILE A 106 5.23 7.93 9.93
N LEU A 107 5.78 6.72 9.73
CA LEU A 107 7.20 6.53 9.39
C LEU A 107 7.55 7.19 8.06
N SER A 108 6.71 7.04 7.05
CA SER A 108 6.84 7.63 5.71
C SER A 108 6.99 9.15 5.80
N SER A 109 6.06 9.80 6.51
CA SER A 109 6.09 11.25 6.74
C SER A 109 7.30 11.68 7.56
N SER A 110 7.66 10.89 8.59
CA SER A 110 8.81 11.18 9.44
C SER A 110 10.13 11.12 8.66
N TYR A 111 10.32 10.10 7.82
CA TYR A 111 11.52 9.99 6.99
C TYR A 111 11.65 11.12 5.98
N LEU A 112 10.53 11.59 5.41
CA LEU A 112 10.49 12.76 4.53
C LEU A 112 10.91 14.05 5.26
N VAL A 113 10.43 14.24 6.49
CA VAL A 113 10.80 15.40 7.33
C VAL A 113 12.28 15.32 7.71
N LEU A 114 12.76 14.18 8.20
CA LEU A 114 14.18 14.00 8.52
C LEU A 114 15.08 14.21 7.29
N ALA A 115 14.68 13.70 6.13
CA ALA A 115 15.42 13.92 4.88
C ALA A 115 15.45 15.39 4.44
N SER A 116 14.43 16.17 4.80
CA SER A 116 14.38 17.61 4.53
C SER A 116 15.25 18.41 5.51
N ILE A 117 15.46 17.91 6.73
CA ILE A 117 16.29 18.55 7.75
C ILE A 117 17.78 18.21 7.55
N ASP A 118 18.10 16.99 7.11
CA ASP A 118 19.48 16.53 6.84
C ASP A 118 20.09 17.18 5.57
N ARG A 119 19.24 17.69 4.68
CA ARG A 119 19.63 18.36 3.42
C ARG A 119 19.91 19.84 3.64
#